data_AF-A0A0D8YCH6-F1
#
_entry.id   AF-A0A0D8YCH6-F1
#
_cell.length_a   1.000
_cell.length_b   1.000
_cell.length_c   1.000
_cell.angle_alpha   90.00
_cell.angle_beta   90.00
_cell.angle_gamma   90.00
#
_symmetry.space_group_name_H-M   'P 1'
#
loop_
_entity.id
_entity.type
_entity.pdbx_description
1 polymer ?
#
loop_
_entity_poly.entity_id
_entity_poly.type
_entity_poly.pdbx_seq_one_letter_code
_entity_poly.pdbx_strand_id
1 'polypeptide(L)'
;HEVDECRKEQPFVIDTSGDVDDDSVGNFFVKAPSVGKTCHPQRSGLIKALITFIKRAIQDNQFQDSIRHIMEGQLPDALMHIISNSEYYSASLYHHATQLIVNFIYQEPSQLSILQNKHVPYVILQSMLRKELPNSRDVISHMGNVFTALCLNEKGT
;
A
#
# COMPACT_ATOMS: atom_id res chain seq x y z
N HIS A 1 -1.56 13.62 23.37
CA HIS A 1 -2.51 14.50 22.67
C HIS A 1 -2.31 14.45 21.15
N GLU A 2 -1.13 14.72 20.59
CA GLU A 2 -0.88 14.61 19.14
C GLU A 2 -1.11 13.22 18.52
N VAL A 3 -0.89 12.14 19.28
CA VAL A 3 -1.08 10.76 18.80
C VAL A 3 -2.58 10.42 18.67
N ASP A 4 -3.42 11.02 19.52
CA ASP A 4 -4.88 10.84 19.48
C ASP A 4 -5.53 11.64 18.35
N GLU A 5 -5.00 12.81 18.00
CA GLU A 5 -5.46 13.57 16.82
C GLU A 5 -5.20 12.80 15.52
N CYS A 6 -4.01 12.19 15.38
CA CYS A 6 -3.73 11.30 14.25
C CYS A 6 -4.66 10.07 14.18
N ARG A 7 -5.13 9.57 15.33
CA ARG A 7 -5.99 8.37 15.39
C ARG A 7 -7.46 8.69 15.08
N LYS A 8 -7.91 9.91 15.42
CA LYS A 8 -9.26 10.41 15.09
C LYS A 8 -9.41 10.84 13.62
N GLU A 9 -8.32 11.16 12.95
CA GLU A 9 -8.31 11.63 11.56
C GLU A 9 -8.09 10.54 10.52
N GLN A 10 -8.13 9.25 10.89
CA GLN A 10 -7.88 8.14 9.95
C GLN A 10 -8.72 8.30 8.67
N PRO A 11 -8.08 8.66 7.54
CA PRO A 11 -8.78 8.72 6.28
C PRO A 11 -8.93 7.29 5.73
N PHE A 12 -9.92 7.13 4.86
CA PHE A 12 -10.33 5.94 4.14
C PHE A 12 -9.59 4.62 4.46
N VAL A 13 -10.26 3.72 5.17
CA VAL A 13 -9.83 2.33 5.37
C VAL A 13 -10.70 1.44 4.48
N ILE A 14 -10.06 0.61 3.66
CA ILE A 14 -10.77 -0.44 2.89
C ILE A 14 -10.99 -1.59 3.87
N ASP A 15 -12.26 -1.88 4.19
CA ASP A 15 -12.59 -3.02 5.04
C ASP A 15 -12.48 -4.31 4.22
N THR A 16 -11.60 -5.20 4.63
CA THR A 16 -11.35 -6.50 3.99
C THR A 16 -12.01 -7.65 4.74
N SER A 17 -12.81 -7.38 5.78
CA SER A 17 -13.29 -8.39 6.74
C SER A 17 -14.58 -9.12 6.32
N GLY A 18 -15.02 -9.04 5.07
CA GLY A 18 -16.32 -9.56 4.64
C GLY A 18 -16.24 -10.78 3.73
N ASP A 19 -16.38 -11.98 4.30
CA ASP A 19 -16.86 -13.15 3.56
C ASP A 19 -18.40 -13.18 3.62
N VAL A 20 -19.00 -12.91 2.46
CA VAL A 20 -20.26 -13.40 1.87
C VAL A 20 -21.57 -13.27 2.67
N ASP A 21 -22.41 -12.31 2.27
CA ASP A 21 -23.81 -12.53 1.88
C ASP A 21 -24.36 -11.30 1.11
N ASP A 22 -24.99 -11.57 -0.04
CA ASP A 22 -25.99 -10.74 -0.73
C ASP A 22 -25.55 -9.41 -1.44
N ASP A 23 -25.46 -9.51 -2.78
CA ASP A 23 -25.81 -8.55 -3.83
C ASP A 23 -25.43 -7.05 -3.75
N SER A 24 -24.47 -6.66 -2.91
CA SER A 24 -24.04 -5.26 -2.81
C SER A 24 -22.52 -5.11 -2.89
N VAL A 25 -21.99 -5.10 -4.11
CA VAL A 25 -20.59 -4.74 -4.49
C VAL A 25 -20.25 -3.27 -4.14
N GLY A 26 -20.97 -2.62 -3.22
CA GLY A 26 -21.02 -1.18 -3.02
C GLY A 26 -20.60 -0.65 -1.64
N ASN A 27 -20.59 -1.44 -0.57
CA ASN A 27 -20.59 -0.85 0.79
C ASN A 27 -19.35 -1.06 1.69
N PHE A 28 -18.22 -1.54 1.17
CA PHE A 28 -16.98 -1.75 1.94
C PHE A 28 -16.15 -0.47 2.23
N PHE A 29 -16.78 0.71 2.30
CA PHE A 29 -16.05 1.99 2.30
C PHE A 29 -16.47 2.91 3.44
N VAL A 30 -15.62 3.06 4.45
CA VAL A 30 -15.74 4.17 5.40
C VAL A 30 -15.03 5.39 4.80
N LYS A 31 -15.80 6.21 4.07
CA LYS A 31 -15.33 7.51 3.57
C LYS A 31 -15.25 8.49 4.74
N ALA A 32 -14.05 8.74 5.25
CA ALA A 32 -13.83 9.87 6.14
C ALA A 32 -13.94 11.19 5.35
N PRO A 33 -14.64 12.22 5.88
CA PRO A 33 -14.69 13.53 5.26
C PRO A 33 -13.37 14.27 5.54
N SER A 34 -12.37 14.12 4.68
CA SER A 34 -11.09 14.82 4.81
C SER A 34 -10.82 15.71 3.60
N VAL A 35 -11.67 16.71 3.36
CA VAL A 35 -11.33 17.78 2.41
C VAL A 35 -10.38 18.75 3.13
N GLY A 36 -9.08 18.67 2.82
CA GLY A 36 -8.10 19.72 3.14
C GLY A 36 -7.05 19.43 4.23
N LYS A 37 -7.04 18.25 4.85
CA LYS A 37 -5.99 17.88 5.82
C LYS A 37 -4.92 17.02 5.16
N THR A 38 -3.66 17.43 5.32
CA THR A 38 -2.48 16.70 4.81
C THR A 38 -1.62 16.24 5.98
N CYS A 39 -0.87 15.15 5.77
CA CYS A 39 0.05 14.61 6.73
C CYS A 39 1.13 15.64 7.07
N HIS A 40 1.43 15.80 8.37
CA HIS A 40 2.46 16.72 8.83
C HIS A 40 3.80 16.48 8.10
N PRO A 41 4.47 17.50 7.55
CA PRO A 41 5.63 17.32 6.68
C PRO A 41 6.76 16.50 7.29
N GLN A 42 7.05 16.68 8.60
CA GLN A 42 8.07 15.90 9.30
C GLN A 42 7.69 14.41 9.42
N ARG A 43 6.40 14.11 9.67
CA ARG A 43 5.92 12.73 9.75
C ARG A 43 5.96 12.07 8.38
N SER A 44 5.51 12.78 7.34
CA SER A 44 5.58 12.31 5.96
C SER A 44 7.03 12.03 5.53
N GLY A 45 7.97 12.93 5.88
CA GLY A 45 9.40 12.75 5.64
C GLY A 45 9.98 11.51 6.34
N LEU A 46 9.61 11.29 7.61
CA LEU A 46 10.04 10.11 8.38
C LEU A 46 9.51 8.82 7.76
N ILE A 47 8.21 8.76 7.43
CA ILE A 47 7.59 7.59 6.77
C ILE A 47 8.30 7.30 5.45
N LYS A 48 8.57 8.34 4.66
CA LYS A 48 9.28 8.21 3.38
C LYS A 48 10.69 7.66 3.56
N ALA A 49 11.42 8.13 4.57
CA ALA A 49 12.75 7.63 4.89
C ALA A 49 12.72 6.15 5.30
N LEU A 50 11.75 5.74 6.12
CA LEU A 50 11.55 4.34 6.53
C LEU A 50 11.22 3.45 5.33
N ILE A 51 10.27 3.84 4.48
CA ILE A 51 9.93 3.10 3.26
C ILE A 51 11.17 2.99 2.35
N THR A 52 11.92 4.08 2.18
CA THR A 52 13.12 4.08 1.35
C THR A 52 14.22 3.18 1.91
N PHE A 53 14.37 3.14 3.23
CA PHE A 53 15.27 2.22 3.91
C PHE A 53 14.88 0.77 3.65
N ILE A 54 13.61 0.41 3.87
CA ILE A 54 13.11 -0.94 3.63
C ILE A 54 13.31 -1.31 2.16
N LYS A 55 12.98 -0.42 1.21
CA LYS A 55 13.20 -0.64 -0.23
C LYS A 55 14.64 -1.02 -0.56
N ARG A 56 15.63 -0.40 0.10
CA ARG A 56 17.05 -0.74 -0.06
C ARG A 56 17.38 -2.08 0.58
N ALA A 57 16.85 -2.32 1.79
CA ALA A 57 17.05 -3.57 2.49
C ALA A 57 16.46 -4.79 1.75
N ILE A 58 15.37 -4.65 0.99
CA ILE A 58 14.84 -5.72 0.12
C ILE A 58 15.87 -6.19 -0.90
N GLN A 59 16.70 -5.27 -1.42
CA GLN A 59 17.69 -5.59 -2.46
C GLN A 59 18.95 -6.25 -1.90
N ASP A 60 19.10 -6.28 -0.58
CA ASP A 60 20.26 -6.83 0.11
C ASP A 60 19.92 -8.19 0.71
N ASN A 61 20.58 -9.23 0.18
CA ASN A 61 20.37 -10.62 0.60
C ASN A 61 20.63 -10.84 2.10
N GLN A 62 21.41 -9.99 2.77
CA GLN A 62 21.62 -10.11 4.23
C GLN A 62 20.36 -9.82 5.03
N PHE A 63 19.44 -9.00 4.51
CA PHE A 63 18.21 -8.62 5.18
C PHE A 63 17.00 -9.44 4.74
N GLN A 64 17.17 -10.42 3.85
CA GLN A 64 16.08 -11.16 3.21
C GLN A 64 15.09 -11.76 4.23
N ASP A 65 15.58 -12.45 5.25
CA ASP A 65 14.73 -13.05 6.29
C ASP A 65 14.03 -11.99 7.15
N SER A 66 14.74 -10.90 7.46
CA SER A 66 14.17 -9.77 8.23
C SER A 66 13.05 -9.07 7.45
N ILE A 67 13.23 -8.89 6.14
CA ILE A 67 12.24 -8.30 5.25
C ILE A 67 11.02 -9.19 5.12
N ARG A 68 11.20 -10.50 4.95
CA ARG A 68 10.10 -11.47 4.88
C ARG A 68 9.24 -11.39 6.15
N HIS A 69 9.88 -11.41 7.32
CA HIS A 69 9.17 -11.30 8.59
C HIS A 69 8.39 -9.99 8.74
N ILE A 70 8.97 -8.86 8.33
CA ILE A 70 8.30 -7.56 8.39
C ILE A 70 7.08 -7.53 7.43
N MET A 71 7.19 -8.14 6.24
CA MET A 71 6.10 -8.24 5.27
C MET A 71 5.01 -9.25 5.69
N GLU A 72 5.34 -10.25 6.50
CA GLU A 72 4.36 -11.10 7.18
C GLU A 72 3.66 -10.37 8.34
N GLY A 73 4.26 -9.31 8.88
CA GLY A 73 3.70 -8.47 9.93
C GLY A 73 2.69 -7.42 9.44
N GLN A 74 2.71 -6.25 10.09
CA GLN A 74 1.77 -5.13 9.88
C GLN A 74 2.20 -4.17 8.77
N LEU A 75 3.37 -4.38 8.15
CA LEU A 75 3.87 -3.47 7.12
C LEU A 75 2.94 -3.41 5.89
N PRO A 76 2.43 -4.53 5.33
CA PRO A 76 1.52 -4.47 4.20
C PRO A 76 0.26 -3.65 4.50
N ASP A 77 -0.29 -3.76 5.71
CA ASP A 77 -1.47 -3.00 6.14
C ASP A 77 -1.18 -1.50 6.17
N ALA A 78 -0.01 -1.12 6.69
CA ALA A 78 0.44 0.27 6.67
C ALA A 78 0.64 0.79 5.24
N LEU A 79 1.19 -0.02 4.33
CA LEU A 79 1.36 0.35 2.93
C LEU A 79 0.02 0.49 2.21
N MET A 80 -0.91 -0.43 2.44
CA MET A 80 -2.29 -0.36 1.94
C MET A 80 -2.99 0.92 2.40
N HIS A 81 -2.82 1.31 3.66
CA HIS A 81 -3.36 2.56 4.19
C HIS A 81 -2.75 3.79 3.52
N ILE A 82 -1.43 3.80 3.27
CA ILE A 82 -0.76 4.92 2.56
C ILE A 82 -1.24 5.02 1.12
N ILE A 83 -1.31 3.88 0.42
CA ILE A 83 -1.74 3.80 -0.99
C ILE A 83 -3.19 4.28 -1.11
N SER A 84 -4.05 3.82 -0.20
CA SER A 84 -5.45 4.23 -0.16
C SER A 84 -5.63 5.71 0.16
N ASN A 85 -4.67 6.38 0.80
CA ASN A 85 -4.82 7.76 1.28
C ASN A 85 -3.77 8.72 0.69
N SER A 86 -3.59 8.65 -0.62
CA SER A 86 -2.59 9.44 -1.35
C SER A 86 -2.76 10.97 -1.19
N GLU A 87 -4.00 11.47 -1.09
CA GLU A 87 -4.31 12.89 -0.85
C GLU A 87 -3.78 13.36 0.51
N TYR A 88 -3.86 12.51 1.53
CA TYR A 88 -3.36 12.82 2.87
C TYR A 88 -1.83 12.70 2.94
N TYR A 89 -1.24 11.63 2.39
CA TYR A 89 0.20 11.36 2.54
C TYR A 89 1.09 12.05 1.50
N SER A 90 0.55 12.41 0.33
CA SER A 90 1.22 12.87 -0.91
C SER A 90 1.47 11.81 -1.99
N ALA A 91 1.54 12.29 -3.23
CA ALA A 91 1.91 11.51 -4.41
C ALA A 91 3.25 10.78 -4.26
N SER A 92 4.23 11.39 -3.57
CA SER A 92 5.55 10.79 -3.39
C SER A 92 5.48 9.56 -2.49
N LEU A 93 4.75 9.62 -1.38
CA LEU A 93 4.58 8.48 -0.49
C LEU A 93 3.82 7.34 -1.15
N TYR A 94 2.77 7.65 -1.91
CA TYR A 94 2.07 6.67 -2.74
C TYR A 94 3.02 5.94 -3.70
N HIS A 95 3.87 6.68 -4.41
CA HIS A 95 4.86 6.12 -5.33
C HIS A 95 5.87 5.21 -4.60
N HIS A 96 6.41 5.66 -3.46
CA HIS A 96 7.36 4.86 -2.70
C HIS A 96 6.73 3.59 -2.10
N ALA A 97 5.47 3.66 -1.65
CA ALA A 97 4.75 2.51 -1.10
C ALA A 97 4.45 1.46 -2.17
N THR A 98 3.92 1.87 -3.33
CA THR A 98 3.67 0.96 -4.47
C THR A 98 4.97 0.33 -4.97
N GLN A 99 6.04 1.11 -5.11
CA GLN A 99 7.36 0.59 -5.47
C GLN A 99 7.92 -0.42 -4.48
N LEU A 100 7.68 -0.24 -3.18
CA LEU A 100 8.14 -1.18 -2.17
C LEU A 100 7.48 -2.55 -2.34
N ILE A 101 6.15 -2.57 -2.56
CA ILE A 101 5.39 -3.80 -2.79
C ILE A 101 5.87 -4.50 -4.07
N VAL A 102 6.04 -3.74 -5.15
CA VAL A 102 6.57 -4.26 -6.42
C VAL A 102 7.95 -4.88 -6.24
N ASN A 103 8.87 -4.16 -5.59
CA ASN A 103 10.22 -4.66 -5.35
C ASN A 103 10.21 -5.93 -4.50
N PHE A 104 9.33 -6.01 -3.49
CA PHE A 104 9.19 -7.21 -2.69
C PHE A 104 8.70 -8.41 -3.52
N ILE A 105 7.67 -8.22 -4.36
CA ILE A 105 7.14 -9.29 -5.22
C ILE A 105 8.21 -9.80 -6.18
N TYR A 106 9.00 -8.90 -6.79
CA TYR A 106 10.09 -9.31 -7.68
C TYR A 106 11.22 -10.04 -6.95
N GLN A 107 11.51 -9.66 -5.72
CA GLN A 107 12.56 -10.29 -4.91
C GLN A 107 12.10 -11.65 -4.34
N GLU A 108 10.84 -11.75 -3.96
CA GLU A 108 10.23 -12.90 -3.26
C GLU A 108 8.91 -13.30 -3.93
N PRO A 109 8.93 -13.86 -5.15
CA PRO A 109 7.71 -14.21 -5.87
C PRO A 109 6.88 -15.29 -5.15
N SER A 110 7.52 -16.16 -4.35
CA SER A 110 6.86 -17.18 -3.53
C SER A 110 5.94 -16.58 -2.44
N GLN A 111 6.19 -15.34 -2.04
CA GLN A 111 5.44 -14.61 -1.02
C GLN A 111 4.22 -13.87 -1.60
N LEU A 112 3.98 -13.96 -2.90
CA LEU A 112 2.85 -13.29 -3.55
C LEU A 112 1.50 -13.79 -3.00
N SER A 113 1.38 -15.09 -2.73
CA SER A 113 0.18 -15.69 -2.12
C SER A 113 -0.16 -15.07 -0.77
N ILE A 114 0.86 -14.76 0.06
CA ILE A 114 0.69 -14.09 1.35
C ILE A 114 0.17 -12.66 1.17
N LEU A 115 0.70 -11.93 0.19
CA LEU A 115 0.19 -10.59 -0.14
C LEU A 115 -1.25 -10.62 -0.70
N GLN A 116 -1.58 -11.64 -1.49
CA GLN A 116 -2.92 -11.86 -2.02
C GLN A 116 -3.92 -12.18 -0.90
N ASN A 117 -3.54 -13.06 0.03
CA ASN A 117 -4.35 -13.38 1.22
C ASN A 117 -4.57 -12.16 2.11
N LYS A 118 -3.65 -11.19 2.10
CA LYS A 118 -3.81 -9.88 2.76
C LYS A 118 -4.56 -8.83 1.92
N HIS A 119 -5.10 -9.20 0.76
CA HIS A 119 -5.80 -8.30 -0.17
C HIS A 119 -4.96 -7.11 -0.68
N VAL A 120 -3.63 -7.17 -0.60
CA VAL A 120 -2.74 -6.09 -1.05
C VAL A 120 -2.93 -5.77 -2.54
N PRO A 121 -2.98 -6.75 -3.47
CA PRO A 121 -3.26 -6.49 -4.87
C PRO A 121 -4.62 -5.84 -5.08
N TYR A 122 -5.64 -6.30 -4.36
CA TYR A 122 -7.00 -5.77 -4.44
C TYR A 122 -7.04 -4.29 -4.04
N VAL A 123 -6.42 -3.93 -2.91
CA VAL A 123 -6.36 -2.55 -2.43
C VAL A 123 -5.62 -1.64 -3.41
N ILE A 124 -4.50 -2.10 -3.99
CA ILE A 124 -3.76 -1.33 -4.99
C ILE A 124 -4.62 -1.09 -6.23
N LEU A 125 -5.21 -2.14 -6.81
CA LEU A 125 -6.07 -2.04 -7.98
C LEU A 125 -7.27 -1.13 -7.72
N GLN A 126 -7.90 -1.28 -6.57
CA GLN A 126 -9.03 -0.47 -6.16
C GLN A 126 -8.65 1.00 -5.99
N SER A 127 -7.50 1.27 -5.36
CA SER A 127 -6.96 2.63 -5.22
C SER A 127 -6.62 3.26 -6.57
N MET A 128 -6.24 2.48 -7.57
CA MET A 128 -5.91 2.98 -8.92
C MET A 128 -7.16 3.22 -9.77
N LEU A 129 -8.16 2.34 -9.68
CA LEU A 129 -9.33 2.36 -10.56
C LEU A 129 -10.46 3.23 -10.03
N ARG A 130 -10.58 3.39 -8.70
CA ARG A 130 -11.69 4.15 -8.08
C ARG A 130 -11.29 5.51 -7.51
N LYS A 131 -10.00 5.79 -7.33
CA LYS A 131 -9.51 7.11 -6.93
C LYS A 131 -8.79 7.78 -8.08
N GLU A 132 -8.79 9.11 -8.08
CA GLU A 132 -7.93 9.86 -8.98
C GLU A 132 -6.47 9.54 -8.62
N LEU A 133 -5.73 9.03 -9.60
CA LEU A 133 -4.30 8.81 -9.43
C LEU A 133 -3.63 10.14 -9.13
N PRO A 134 -2.67 10.18 -8.18
CA PRO A 134 -1.89 11.40 -7.96
C PRO A 134 -1.28 11.87 -9.29
N ASN A 135 -1.45 13.15 -9.62
CA ASN A 135 -0.94 13.75 -10.86
C ASN A 135 0.59 13.89 -10.83
N SER A 136 1.27 12.75 -10.89
CA SER A 136 2.72 12.60 -10.84
C SER A 136 3.16 11.67 -11.96
N ARG A 137 4.11 12.15 -12.78
CA ARG A 137 4.70 11.38 -13.87
C ARG A 137 5.33 10.07 -13.36
N ASP A 138 5.92 10.09 -12.18
CA ASP A 138 6.57 8.91 -11.59
C ASP A 138 5.54 7.85 -11.19
N VAL A 139 4.36 8.28 -10.71
CA VAL A 139 3.24 7.38 -10.43
C VAL A 139 2.75 6.76 -11.73
N ILE A 140 2.40 7.57 -12.72
CA ILE A 140 1.83 7.11 -14.00
C ILE A 140 2.77 6.14 -14.72
N SER A 141 4.06 6.49 -14.82
CA SER A 141 5.06 5.64 -15.49
C SER A 141 5.33 4.32 -14.75
N HIS A 142 5.13 4.28 -13.44
CA HIS A 142 5.34 3.08 -12.63
C HIS A 142 4.15 2.10 -12.63
N MET A 143 2.96 2.54 -13.07
CA MET A 143 1.75 1.69 -13.00
C MET A 143 1.84 0.42 -13.82
N GLY A 144 2.45 0.45 -15.01
CA GLY A 144 2.67 -0.76 -15.80
C GLY A 144 3.48 -1.83 -15.05
N ASN A 145 4.47 -1.40 -14.28
CA ASN A 145 5.30 -2.29 -13.47
C ASN A 145 4.52 -2.84 -12.27
N VAL A 146 3.66 -2.04 -11.66
CA VAL A 146 2.75 -2.50 -10.59
C VAL A 146 1.85 -3.61 -11.10
N PHE A 147 1.16 -3.43 -12.23
CA PHE A 147 0.33 -4.47 -12.82
C PHE A 147 1.14 -5.73 -13.16
N THR A 148 2.32 -5.56 -13.74
CA THR A 148 3.19 -6.68 -14.09
C THR A 148 3.54 -7.49 -12.84
N ALA A 149 3.96 -6.83 -11.77
CA ALA A 149 4.33 -7.50 -10.51
C ALA A 149 3.13 -8.22 -9.88
N LEU A 150 1.97 -7.59 -9.81
CA LEU A 150 0.76 -8.22 -9.25
C LEU A 150 0.27 -9.43 -10.07
N CYS A 151 0.59 -9.46 -11.37
CA CYS A 151 0.28 -10.57 -12.27
C CYS A 151 1.34 -11.68 -12.29
N LEU A 152 2.43 -11.58 -11.52
CA LEU A 152 3.45 -12.63 -11.39
C LEU A 152 2.96 -13.78 -10.49
N ASN A 153 1.80 -14.35 -10.77
CA ASN A 153 1.45 -15.63 -10.14
C ASN A 153 2.42 -16.71 -10.64
N GLU A 154 2.78 -17.63 -9.74
CA GLU A 154 3.38 -18.89 -10.18
C GLU A 154 2.49 -19.48 -11.27
N LYS A 155 3.11 -19.89 -12.38
CA LYS A 155 2.39 -20.69 -13.37
C LYS A 155 1.80 -21.87 -12.61
N GLY A 156 0.48 -21.96 -12.58
CA GLY A 156 -0.23 -23.03 -11.88
C GLY A 156 0.42 -24.38 -12.21
N THR A 157 0.96 -25.00 -11.18
CA THR A 157 1.36 -26.41 -11.20
C THR A 157 0.17 -27.29 -10.88
#